data_AF-A0A1I4WJU8-F1
#
_entry.id   AF-A0A1I4WJU8-F1
#
_cell.length_a   1.000
_cell.length_b   1.000
_cell.length_c   1.000
_cell.angle_alpha   90.00
_cell.angle_beta   90.00
_cell.angle_gamma   90.00
#
_symmetry.space_group_name_H-M   'P 1'
#
loop_
_entity.id
_entity.type
_entity.pdbx_description
1 polymer ?
#
loop_
_entity_poly.entity_id
_entity_poly.type
_entity_poly.pdbx_seq_one_letter_code
_entity_poly.pdbx_strand_id
1 'polypeptide(L)' 'MSVLIVGGDQVESLKRQVVAQGYTEVEHWHGRKKGFVKRTFSNHTRLIVMVCDYVNHSLAISLKN' A
#
# COMPACT_ATOMS: atom_id res chain seq x y z
N MET A 1 2.26 -13.68 -6.67
CA MET A 1 3.07 -12.84 -5.75
C MET A 1 2.36 -11.52 -5.61
N SER A 2 2.07 -11.06 -4.39
CA SER A 2 1.28 -9.84 -4.23
C SER A 2 2.11 -8.63 -3.79
N VAL A 3 1.59 -7.46 -4.15
CA VAL A 3 2.05 -6.15 -3.68
C VAL A 3 0.92 -5.47 -2.94
N LEU A 4 1.26 -4.84 -1.81
CA LEU A 4 0.37 -3.93 -1.11
C LEU A 4 0.82 -2.48 -1.36
N ILE A 5 -0.07 -1.66 -1.91
CA ILE A 5 0.12 -0.21 -2.02
C ILE A 5 -0.64 0.45 -0.87
N VAL A 6 0.03 1.30 -0.09
CA VAL A 6 -0.58 2.04 1.03
C VAL A 6 -0.45 3.54 0.81
N GLY A 7 -1.54 4.26 1.00
CA GLY A 7 -1.63 5.70 0.71
C GLY A 7 -1.89 6.00 -0.76
N GLY A 8 -1.95 7.29 -1.08
CA GLY A 8 -2.22 7.79 -2.42
C GLY A 8 -3.64 7.51 -2.91
N ASP A 9 -4.23 8.49 -3.59
CA ASP A 9 -5.57 8.33 -4.19
C ASP A 9 -5.53 7.91 -5.66
N GLN A 10 -4.42 8.24 -6.33
CA GLN A 10 -4.19 7.96 -7.75
C GLN A 10 -2.92 7.13 -7.89
N VAL A 11 -3.07 5.81 -7.72
CA VAL A 11 -1.93 4.86 -7.71
C VAL A 11 -1.87 3.97 -8.96
N GLU A 12 -2.68 4.26 -9.98
CA GLU A 12 -2.82 3.39 -11.16
C GLU A 12 -1.51 3.26 -11.97
N SER A 13 -0.70 4.31 -12.05
CA SER A 13 0.64 4.22 -12.66
C SER A 13 1.54 3.26 -11.89
N LEU A 14 1.49 3.32 -10.55
CA LEU A 14 2.24 2.46 -9.65
C LEU A 14 1.80 1.00 -9.77
N LYS A 15 0.48 0.75 -9.82
CA LYS A 15 -0.10 -0.58 -10.08
C LYS A 15 0.43 -1.16 -11.40
N ARG A 16 0.46 -0.38 -12.48
CA ARG A 16 1.00 -0.84 -13.77
C ARG A 16 2.48 -1.18 -13.69
N GLN A 17 3.28 -0.37 -12.98
CA GLN A 17 4.71 -0.64 -12.83
C GLN A 17 4.98 -1.95 -12.08
N VAL A 18 4.26 -2.23 -10.99
CA VAL A 18 4.46 -3.48 -10.25
C VAL A 18 3.97 -4.69 -11.05
N VAL A 19 2.88 -4.56 -11.81
CA VAL A 19 2.44 -5.62 -12.73
C VAL A 19 3.50 -5.88 -13.81
N ALA A 20 4.11 -4.83 -14.37
CA ALA A 20 5.19 -4.96 -15.35
C ALA A 20 6.45 -5.64 -14.78
N GLN A 21 6.66 -5.62 -13.46
CA GLN A 21 7.74 -6.34 -12.77
C GLN A 21 7.38 -7.80 -12.43
N GLY A 22 6.19 -8.28 -12.81
CA GLY A 22 5.77 -9.68 -12.64
C GLY A 22 4.91 -9.95 -11.41
N TYR A 23 4.46 -8.92 -10.68
CA TYR A 23 3.50 -9.10 -9.61
C TYR A 23 2.08 -9.28 -10.17
N THR A 24 1.37 -10.29 -9.68
CA THR A 24 0.09 -10.73 -10.25
C THR A 24 -1.12 -10.25 -9.45
N GLU A 25 -0.90 -9.84 -8.21
CA GLU A 25 -1.94 -9.42 -7.27
C GLU A 25 -1.54 -8.07 -6.68
N VAL A 26 -2.42 -7.07 -6.80
CA VAL A 26 -2.15 -5.73 -6.26
C VAL A 26 -3.30 -5.30 -5.37
N GLU A 27 -3.02 -5.16 -4.08
CA GLU A 27 -3.94 -4.62 -3.09
C GLU A 27 -3.64 -3.13 -2.88
N HIS A 28 -4.69 -2.31 -2.70
CA HIS A 28 -4.53 -0.88 -2.42
C HIS A 28 -5.32 -0.45 -1.20
N TRP A 29 -4.60 0.09 -0.22
CA TRP A 29 -5.14 0.74 0.96
C TRP A 29 -4.94 2.24 0.85
N HIS A 30 -5.97 2.96 0.40
CA HIS A 30 -5.91 4.42 0.24
C HIS A 30 -5.63 5.21 1.56
N GLY A 31 -5.62 4.55 2.73
CA GLY A 31 -5.14 5.15 3.98
C GLY A 31 -6.04 6.22 4.61
N ARG A 32 -7.03 6.76 3.90
CA ARG A 32 -7.94 7.80 4.41
C ARG A 32 -8.95 7.29 5.46
N LYS A 33 -9.30 5.99 5.45
CA LYS A 33 -10.24 5.42 6.44
C LYS A 33 -9.49 4.89 7.68
N LYS A 34 -9.95 5.28 8.87
CA LYS A 34 -9.38 4.82 10.17
C LYS A 34 -9.30 3.29 10.32
N GLY A 35 -10.15 2.53 9.60
CA GLY A 35 -10.17 1.07 9.64
C GLY A 35 -8.96 0.37 9.01
N PHE A 36 -8.15 1.05 8.19
CA PHE A 36 -6.96 0.42 7.59
C PHE A 36 -5.88 0.08 8.62
N VAL A 37 -5.82 0.81 9.74
CA VAL A 37 -4.86 0.57 10.83
C VAL A 37 -5.04 -0.81 11.48
N LYS A 38 -6.23 -1.41 11.36
CA LYS A 38 -6.54 -2.73 11.95
C LYS A 38 -6.51 -3.87 10.92
N ARG A 39 -6.20 -3.62 9.65
CA ARG A 39 -6.17 -4.67 8.63
C ARG A 39 -4.85 -5.43 8.69
N THR A 40 -4.94 -6.74 8.55
CA THR A 40 -3.80 -7.60 8.27
C THR A 40 -3.69 -7.79 6.75
N PHE A 41 -2.47 -7.77 6.23
CA PHE A 41 -2.18 -8.12 4.85
C PHE A 41 -1.77 -9.58 4.77
N SER A 42 -1.85 -10.16 3.57
CA SER A 42 -1.55 -11.58 3.37
C SER A 42 -0.07 -11.90 3.58
N ASN A 43 0.22 -13.07 4.14
CA ASN A 43 1.58 -13.61 4.30
C ASN A 43 2.31 -13.84 2.96
N HIS A 44 1.60 -13.85 1.82
CA HIS A 44 2.20 -13.96 0.49
C HIS A 44 2.63 -12.60 -0.10
N THR A 45 2.44 -11.49 0.64
CA THR A 45 2.86 -10.14 0.21
C THR A 45 4.37 -10.06 0.17
N ARG A 46 4.91 -9.78 -1.02
CA ARG A 46 6.36 -9.77 -1.29
C ARG A 46 6.94 -8.36 -1.36
N LEU A 47 6.10 -7.35 -1.51
CA LEU A 47 6.48 -5.94 -1.61
C LEU A 47 5.37 -5.06 -1.02
N ILE A 48 5.76 -4.04 -0.26
CA ILE A 48 4.86 -2.98 0.20
C ILE A 48 5.39 -1.65 -0.37
N VAL A 49 4.53 -0.91 -1.05
CA VAL A 49 4.84 0.44 -1.55
C VAL A 49 4.00 1.46 -0.81
N MET A 50 4.66 2.34 -0.05
CA MET A 50 4.00 3.40 0.70
C MET A 50 4.18 4.75 0.01
N VAL A 51 3.07 5.44 -0.24
CA VAL A 51 3.06 6.82 -0.74
C VAL A 51 2.89 7.77 0.44
N CYS A 52 3.97 8.45 0.84
CA CYS A 52 4.03 9.28 2.04
C CYS A 52 3.31 10.64 1.90
N ASP A 53 3.37 11.25 0.71
CA ASP A 53 2.42 12.31 0.37
C ASP A 53 1.04 11.65 0.24
N TYR A 54 0.03 12.13 0.97
CA TYR A 54 -1.32 11.55 1.08
C TYR A 54 -1.54 10.37 2.06
N VAL A 55 -0.68 10.18 3.07
CA VAL A 55 -1.02 9.37 4.28
C VAL A 55 -1.23 10.25 5.49
N ASN A 56 -2.17 9.89 6.37
CA ASN A 56 -2.39 10.67 7.59
C ASN A 56 -1.19 10.56 8.54
N HIS A 57 -1.01 11.58 9.36
CA HIS A 57 0.14 11.72 10.26
C HIS A 57 0.35 10.50 11.19
N SER A 58 -0.74 9.87 11.65
CA SER A 58 -0.69 8.69 12.51
C SER A 58 -0.15 7.45 11.79
N LEU A 59 -0.51 7.26 10.52
CA LEU A 59 -0.04 6.15 9.70
C LEU A 59 1.46 6.29 9.35
N ALA A 60 1.91 7.52 9.08
CA ALA A 60 3.33 7.81 8.85
C ALA A 60 4.19 7.53 10.10
N ILE A 61 3.69 7.87 11.30
CA ILE A 61 4.40 7.59 12.56
C ILE A 61 4.50 6.08 12.85
N SER A 62 3.43 5.32 12.56
CA SER A 62 3.36 3.87 12.83
C SER A 62 4.40 3.02 12.10
N LEU A 63 5.01 3.54 11.03
CA LEU A 63 5.94 2.80 10.18
C LEU A 63 7.38 3.28 10.30
N LYS A 64 7.63 4.34 11.09
CA LYS A 64 8.97 4.83 11.38
C LYS A 64 9.71 3.98 12.42
N ASN A 65 9.00 3.09 13.13
CA ASN A 65 9.51 2.25 14.21
C ASN A 65 9.31 0.77 13.91
#